data_AF-A0AAD2G354-F1
#
_entry.id   AF-A0AAD2G354-F1
#
_cell.length_a   1.000
_cell.length_b   1.000
_cell.length_c   1.000
_cell.angle_alpha   90.00
_cell.angle_beta   90.00
_cell.angle_gamma   90.00
#
_symmetry.space_group_name_H-M   'P 1'
#
loop_
_entity.id
_entity.type
_entity.pdbx_description
1 polymer ?
#
loop_
_entity_poly.entity_id
_entity_poly.type
_entity_poly.pdbx_seq_one_letter_code
_entity_poly.pdbx_strand_id
1 'polypeptide(L)'
;MLILCWNVAGLSTTVHKINDLYGKGRKGKPSVVLSEYFGRHGADIVCVQEHKIPRSQLSSRSEPLGCSSIDNYESFWSCCTDTKKKGLNGVVTYVKNGVGVKSANSRPLGRADLDDQGRCVMTDHGKFVLFNVYVPASSGQPLSYKMKFLNALRREMQRQRNVGKEVILVGDLNISHAKLDKFWSDRVLFINDILRESAAGEPADFPKWKRQIACAWPKIQRALQTRTVVPTKTTNSQNNKTYDKYRMKVDVDGRTVYLGSHESDPRYCEYRYNLDSMSYVCEETDEVIPAEEENVVCVSTISELMGKLAGITWDEATQRQVGECSGASRMAPPRIWLNRVIQEDSMVDAMRQLYPSAAGRYTCWNQNTNRRYCNEGARIDYTLVDKSLFKYVKRGNAESLRVHPTGPDDPNSEEAAACVATANGGFQAVSFQGGGIVEASQDVLDTQFGEPHTGLVYTPPTFSDHIAISLLLDDECLAPSVVLDKSDPLTRTSQPHKSQKTIASFFASASSTSIKEKISSSGSRFRVGEPAKKESGIKRFFVQPSSSNSKKGKR
;
A
#
# COMPACT_ATOMS: atom_id res chain seq x y z
N MET A 1 -11.77 10.37 15.77
CA MET A 1 -10.55 10.35 14.92
C MET A 1 -10.72 9.35 13.78
N LEU A 2 -10.48 9.76 12.53
CA LEU A 2 -10.50 8.87 11.36
C LEU A 2 -9.09 8.63 10.80
N ILE A 3 -8.70 7.36 10.66
CA ILE A 3 -7.51 6.93 9.92
C ILE A 3 -7.96 6.46 8.53
N LEU A 4 -7.49 7.11 7.48
CA LEU A 4 -7.67 6.71 6.08
C LEU A 4 -6.39 6.05 5.58
N CYS A 5 -6.47 4.89 4.96
CA CYS A 5 -5.32 4.15 4.44
C CYS A 5 -5.54 3.82 2.96
N TRP A 6 -4.55 4.10 2.11
CA TRP A 6 -4.73 4.02 0.66
C TRP A 6 -3.42 3.75 -0.10
N ASN A 7 -3.33 2.60 -0.76
CA ASN A 7 -2.32 2.39 -1.78
C ASN A 7 -2.73 3.19 -3.02
N VAL A 8 -1.89 4.15 -3.43
CA VAL A 8 -2.21 5.04 -4.56
C VAL A 8 -1.55 4.60 -5.87
N ALA A 9 -0.73 3.55 -5.84
CA ALA A 9 0.07 3.06 -6.96
C ALA A 9 0.93 4.13 -7.68
N GLY A 10 1.14 5.29 -7.06
CA GLY A 10 1.91 6.43 -7.58
C GLY A 10 1.32 7.76 -7.16
N LEU A 11 1.85 8.36 -6.09
CA LEU A 11 1.28 9.58 -5.49
C LEU A 11 1.31 10.78 -6.44
N SER A 12 2.32 10.89 -7.30
CA SER A 12 2.41 11.99 -8.28
C SER A 12 1.16 12.07 -9.15
N THR A 13 0.73 10.96 -9.75
CA THR A 13 -0.47 10.91 -10.59
C THR A 13 -1.72 11.28 -9.80
N THR A 14 -1.83 10.74 -8.58
CA THR A 14 -2.98 10.94 -7.71
C THR A 14 -3.16 12.39 -7.29
N VAL A 15 -2.09 13.07 -6.86
CA VAL A 15 -2.19 14.48 -6.43
C VAL A 15 -2.53 15.40 -7.60
N HIS A 16 -2.04 15.13 -8.81
CA HIS A 16 -2.43 15.91 -10.00
C HIS A 16 -3.91 15.71 -10.32
N LYS A 17 -4.41 14.47 -10.32
CA LYS A 17 -5.83 14.19 -10.55
C LYS A 17 -6.74 14.85 -9.50
N ILE A 18 -6.36 14.79 -8.22
CA ILE A 18 -7.08 15.49 -7.15
C ILE A 18 -7.08 17.00 -7.40
N ASN A 19 -5.93 17.58 -7.75
CA ASN A 19 -5.83 19.01 -8.03
C ASN A 19 -6.66 19.44 -9.25
N ASP A 20 -6.65 18.64 -10.31
CA ASP A 20 -7.39 18.95 -11.55
C ASP A 20 -8.90 18.89 -11.36
N LEU A 21 -9.38 17.92 -10.56
CA LEU A 21 -10.80 17.72 -10.30
C LEU A 21 -11.34 18.68 -9.23
N TYR A 22 -10.61 18.87 -8.13
CA TYR A 22 -11.10 19.60 -6.96
C TYR A 22 -10.50 21.01 -6.79
N GLY A 23 -9.46 21.35 -7.56
CA GLY A 23 -8.78 22.65 -7.50
C GLY A 23 -9.14 23.62 -8.64
N LYS A 24 -9.84 23.17 -9.69
CA LYS A 24 -10.13 23.96 -10.90
C LYS A 24 -10.86 25.27 -10.56
N GLY A 25 -10.36 26.38 -11.11
CA GLY A 25 -10.95 27.72 -10.94
C GLY A 25 -10.61 28.41 -9.61
N ARG A 26 -9.82 27.79 -8.72
CA ARG A 26 -9.39 28.39 -7.45
C ARG A 26 -7.98 28.97 -7.56
N LYS A 27 -7.74 30.15 -6.97
CA LYS A 27 -6.39 30.76 -6.83
C LYS A 27 -5.59 30.16 -5.64
N GLY A 28 -5.84 28.89 -5.30
CA GLY A 28 -5.27 28.23 -4.12
C GLY A 28 -3.93 27.55 -4.39
N LYS A 29 -3.14 27.30 -3.34
CA LYS A 29 -1.94 26.45 -3.44
C LYS A 29 -2.39 24.99 -3.58
N PRO A 30 -1.72 24.17 -4.41
CA PRO A 30 -2.03 22.73 -4.51
C PRO A 30 -2.00 21.98 -3.16
N SER A 31 -1.16 22.43 -2.21
CA SER A 31 -1.12 21.91 -0.83
C SER A 31 -2.45 22.05 -0.09
N VAL A 32 -3.21 23.11 -0.36
CA VAL A 32 -4.54 23.35 0.22
C VAL A 32 -5.56 22.39 -0.38
N VAL A 33 -5.53 22.17 -1.70
CA VAL A 33 -6.49 21.29 -2.39
C VAL A 33 -6.39 19.87 -1.85
N LEU A 34 -5.18 19.36 -1.64
CA LEU A 34 -4.98 18.02 -1.06
C LEU A 34 -5.45 17.95 0.40
N SER A 35 -5.18 18.99 1.20
CA SER A 35 -5.65 19.09 2.60
C SER A 35 -7.18 19.13 2.69
N GLU A 36 -7.83 19.92 1.84
CA GLU A 36 -9.29 19.98 1.73
C GLU A 36 -9.86 18.64 1.27
N TYR A 37 -9.23 17.96 0.31
CA TYR A 37 -9.64 16.63 -0.13
C TYR A 37 -9.59 15.60 1.03
N PHE A 38 -8.54 15.61 1.85
CA PHE A 38 -8.50 14.80 3.08
C PHE A 38 -9.59 15.22 4.08
N GLY A 39 -9.83 16.53 4.20
CA GLY A 39 -10.89 17.09 5.03
C GLY A 39 -12.31 16.67 4.61
N ARG A 40 -12.57 16.51 3.30
CA ARG A 40 -13.86 16.00 2.78
C ARG A 40 -14.14 14.56 3.19
N HIS A 41 -13.10 13.77 3.44
CA HIS A 41 -13.22 12.42 4.01
C HIS A 41 -13.32 12.44 5.55
N GLY A 42 -13.11 13.59 6.20
CA GLY A 42 -13.00 13.68 7.64
C GLY A 42 -11.72 13.04 8.19
N ALA A 43 -10.68 12.85 7.35
CA ALA A 43 -9.47 12.16 7.76
C ALA A 43 -8.63 12.98 8.74
N ASP A 44 -8.19 12.35 9.81
CA ASP A 44 -7.28 12.93 10.81
C ASP A 44 -5.86 12.39 10.61
N ILE A 45 -5.75 11.13 10.18
CA ILE A 45 -4.50 10.48 9.77
C ILE A 45 -4.72 9.88 8.39
N VAL A 46 -3.78 10.09 7.47
CA VAL A 46 -3.80 9.51 6.13
C VAL A 46 -2.53 8.71 5.89
N CYS A 47 -2.65 7.40 5.70
CA CYS A 47 -1.56 6.48 5.40
C CYS A 47 -1.59 6.13 3.91
N VAL A 48 -0.56 6.55 3.17
CA VAL A 48 -0.45 6.27 1.75
C VAL A 48 0.68 5.29 1.48
N GLN A 49 0.41 4.29 0.63
CA GLN A 49 1.39 3.31 0.13
C GLN A 49 1.69 3.53 -1.36
N GLU A 50 2.82 2.99 -1.80
CA GLU A 50 3.34 3.15 -3.17
C GLU A 50 3.40 4.60 -3.66
N HIS A 51 3.88 5.51 -2.82
CA HIS A 51 3.98 6.90 -3.25
C HIS A 51 4.96 7.09 -4.42
N LYS A 52 5.98 6.24 -4.56
CA LYS A 52 6.93 6.19 -5.71
C LYS A 52 7.73 7.48 -5.93
N ILE A 53 7.89 8.28 -4.87
CA ILE A 53 8.64 9.56 -4.90
C ILE A 53 10.04 9.31 -4.31
N PRO A 54 11.13 9.54 -5.06
CA PRO A 54 12.49 9.50 -4.52
C PRO A 54 12.70 10.53 -3.41
N ARG A 55 13.50 10.17 -2.39
CA ARG A 55 13.81 11.08 -1.26
C ARG A 55 14.36 12.43 -1.70
N SER A 56 15.16 12.46 -2.77
CA SER A 56 15.75 13.68 -3.33
C SER A 56 14.76 14.61 -4.04
N GLN A 57 13.58 14.11 -4.43
CA GLN A 57 12.54 14.90 -5.08
C GLN A 57 11.70 15.68 -4.07
N LEU A 58 11.64 15.25 -2.82
CA LEU A 58 10.94 15.96 -1.74
C LEU A 58 11.63 17.31 -1.48
N SER A 59 10.85 18.39 -1.41
CA SER A 59 11.28 19.80 -1.33
C SER A 59 12.07 20.33 -2.54
N SER A 60 12.17 19.54 -3.61
CA SER A 60 12.76 19.99 -4.87
C SER A 60 11.72 20.71 -5.74
N ARG A 61 12.18 21.41 -6.78
CA ARG A 61 11.28 22.03 -7.78
C ARG A 61 10.43 21.02 -8.55
N SER A 62 10.85 19.75 -8.61
CA SER A 62 10.11 18.69 -9.28
C SER A 62 9.19 17.93 -8.31
N GLU A 63 9.07 18.35 -7.05
CA GLU A 63 8.12 17.75 -6.11
C GLU A 63 6.68 17.86 -6.68
N PRO A 64 5.91 16.76 -6.73
CA PRO A 64 4.53 16.80 -7.21
C PRO A 64 3.67 17.64 -6.27
N LEU A 65 3.31 18.85 -6.73
CA LEU A 65 2.33 19.74 -6.10
C LEU A 65 2.55 20.00 -4.59
N GLY A 66 3.81 19.97 -4.12
CA GLY A 66 4.14 20.19 -2.71
C GLY A 66 3.56 19.14 -1.76
N CYS A 67 3.36 17.90 -2.24
CA CYS A 67 2.72 16.81 -1.48
C CYS A 67 3.41 16.43 -0.15
N SER A 68 4.63 16.90 0.14
CA SER A 68 5.32 16.72 1.43
C SER A 68 4.97 17.78 2.47
N SER A 69 4.57 18.98 2.04
CA SER A 69 4.27 20.12 2.90
C SER A 69 2.84 20.57 2.67
N ILE A 70 1.89 19.73 3.09
CA ILE A 70 0.46 20.00 2.94
C ILE A 70 -0.04 20.87 4.09
N ASP A 71 -0.98 21.76 3.80
CA ASP A 71 -1.52 22.67 4.82
C ASP A 71 -2.28 21.86 5.88
N ASN A 72 -2.15 22.24 7.16
CA ASN A 72 -2.80 21.58 8.31
C ASN A 72 -2.40 20.13 8.63
N TYR A 73 -1.39 19.55 7.97
CA TYR A 73 -0.86 18.24 8.38
C TYR A 73 0.66 18.24 8.51
N GLU A 74 1.13 17.42 9.44
CA GLU A 74 2.49 16.92 9.49
C GLU A 74 2.62 15.68 8.59
N SER A 75 3.77 15.45 7.96
CA SER A 75 4.00 14.28 7.11
C SER A 75 5.28 13.52 7.50
N PHE A 76 5.22 12.19 7.44
CA PHE A 76 6.31 11.29 7.81
C PHE A 76 6.52 10.24 6.73
N TRP A 77 7.73 10.18 6.17
CA TRP A 77 8.05 9.49 4.92
C TRP A 77 9.04 8.37 5.15
N SER A 78 8.79 7.22 4.53
CA SER A 78 9.79 6.19 4.28
C SER A 78 9.93 6.00 2.77
N CYS A 79 11.05 6.45 2.21
CA CYS A 79 11.31 6.39 0.77
C CYS A 79 12.25 5.23 0.45
N CYS A 80 12.05 4.58 -0.69
CA CYS A 80 13.00 3.58 -1.20
C CYS A 80 14.35 4.25 -1.51
N THR A 81 15.41 3.81 -0.83
CA THR A 81 16.80 4.25 -1.03
C THR A 81 17.66 3.20 -1.74
N ASP A 82 17.13 1.99 -1.97
CA ASP A 82 17.79 0.96 -2.77
C ASP A 82 18.04 1.45 -4.20
N THR A 83 19.32 1.57 -4.56
CA THR A 83 19.76 2.11 -5.84
C THR A 83 19.36 1.24 -7.03
N LYS A 84 19.08 -0.05 -6.83
CA LYS A 84 18.62 -0.98 -7.87
C LYS A 84 17.10 -0.94 -8.10
N LYS A 85 16.35 -0.37 -7.14
CA LYS A 85 14.87 -0.34 -7.12
C LYS A 85 14.33 1.09 -6.89
N LYS A 86 15.11 2.11 -7.28
CA LYS A 86 14.78 3.53 -7.04
C LYS A 86 13.38 3.87 -7.55
N GLY A 87 12.58 4.49 -6.67
CA GLY A 87 11.26 5.04 -7.03
C GLY A 87 10.13 4.03 -7.19
N LEU A 88 10.31 2.75 -6.82
CA LEU A 88 9.28 1.72 -7.02
C LEU A 88 8.30 1.54 -5.85
N ASN A 89 8.71 1.89 -4.62
CA ASN A 89 7.91 1.70 -3.41
C ASN A 89 7.70 3.05 -2.69
N GLY A 90 7.48 3.02 -1.38
CA GLY A 90 7.43 4.19 -0.51
C GLY A 90 6.12 4.27 0.26
N VAL A 91 6.19 4.67 1.53
CA VAL A 91 5.01 4.96 2.36
C VAL A 91 5.11 6.34 3.00
N VAL A 92 3.98 7.02 3.15
CA VAL A 92 3.88 8.31 3.86
C VAL A 92 2.66 8.32 4.78
N THR A 93 2.84 8.80 6.00
CA THR A 93 1.75 9.07 6.94
C THR A 93 1.60 10.56 7.13
N TYR A 94 0.43 11.10 6.80
CA TYR A 94 0.02 12.46 7.10
C TYR A 94 -0.79 12.47 8.40
N VAL A 95 -0.52 13.42 9.29
CA VAL A 95 -1.25 13.58 10.56
C VAL A 95 -1.70 15.02 10.71
N LYS A 96 -3.00 15.22 10.85
CA LYS A 96 -3.61 16.53 11.00
C LYS A 96 -3.10 17.22 12.26
N ASN A 97 -2.84 18.51 12.16
CA ASN A 97 -2.40 19.33 13.29
C ASN A 97 -3.44 19.23 14.41
N GLY A 98 -2.98 18.91 15.63
CA GLY A 98 -3.83 18.74 16.81
C GLY A 98 -4.15 17.28 17.19
N VAL A 99 -4.01 16.32 16.27
CA VAL A 99 -4.21 14.87 16.57
C VAL A 99 -3.09 14.32 17.45
N GLY A 100 -1.90 14.93 17.39
CA GLY A 100 -0.75 14.59 18.22
C GLY A 100 0.08 13.44 17.64
N VAL A 101 1.38 13.66 17.50
CA VAL A 101 2.40 12.66 17.17
C VAL A 101 3.59 12.96 18.06
N LYS A 102 4.08 11.97 18.81
CA LYS A 102 5.24 12.10 19.68
C LYS A 102 6.54 12.00 18.88
N SER A 103 6.63 10.97 18.05
CA SER A 103 7.81 10.65 17.24
C SER A 103 7.44 9.80 16.04
N ALA A 104 8.33 9.71 15.05
CA ALA A 104 8.18 8.82 13.90
C ALA A 104 9.48 8.09 13.58
N ASN A 105 9.37 6.89 13.02
CA ASN A 105 10.51 6.11 12.56
C ASN A 105 10.23 5.53 11.16
N SER A 106 11.01 5.99 10.17
CA SER A 106 10.97 5.50 8.79
C SER A 106 11.76 4.21 8.57
N ARG A 107 12.42 3.69 9.61
CA ARG A 107 13.20 2.45 9.61
C ARG A 107 12.84 1.56 10.82
N PRO A 108 11.55 1.23 11.03
CA PRO A 108 11.11 0.57 12.26
C PRO A 108 11.57 -0.88 12.35
N LEU A 109 11.93 -1.55 11.24
CA LEU A 109 12.28 -2.98 11.26
C LEU A 109 13.71 -3.26 11.74
N GLY A 110 14.54 -2.22 11.86
CA GLY A 110 15.92 -2.32 12.35
C GLY A 110 16.86 -3.07 11.39
N ARG A 111 16.48 -3.20 10.11
CA ARG A 111 17.20 -3.99 9.10
C ARG A 111 17.32 -3.21 7.81
N ALA A 112 18.54 -2.84 7.42
CA ALA A 112 18.77 -2.03 6.22
C ALA A 112 18.23 -2.70 4.95
N ASP A 113 18.36 -4.02 4.81
CA ASP A 113 17.86 -4.77 3.65
C ASP A 113 16.32 -4.75 3.48
N LEU A 114 15.59 -4.40 4.56
CA LEU A 114 14.14 -4.24 4.56
C LEU A 114 13.73 -2.76 4.57
N ASP A 115 14.29 -1.97 5.50
CA ASP A 115 13.94 -0.57 5.70
C ASP A 115 14.34 0.31 4.49
N ASP A 116 15.45 0.00 3.81
CA ASP A 116 15.89 0.76 2.61
C ASP A 116 14.92 0.59 1.43
N GLN A 117 13.98 -0.36 1.48
CA GLN A 117 12.93 -0.46 0.47
C GLN A 117 11.82 0.58 0.65
N GLY A 118 11.77 1.30 1.77
CA GLY A 118 10.75 2.33 2.03
C GLY A 118 9.34 1.77 2.23
N ARG A 119 9.22 0.58 2.83
CA ARG A 119 7.96 -0.19 2.91
C ARG A 119 7.21 -0.05 4.23
N CYS A 120 7.77 0.66 5.20
CA CYS A 120 7.17 0.84 6.52
C CYS A 120 7.56 2.18 7.13
N VAL A 121 6.58 2.89 7.68
CA VAL A 121 6.81 4.03 8.59
C VAL A 121 5.92 3.84 9.81
N MET A 122 6.49 4.07 10.98
CA MET A 122 5.80 3.98 12.25
C MET A 122 5.66 5.38 12.86
N THR A 123 4.47 5.76 13.33
CA THR A 123 4.23 7.00 14.08
C THR A 123 3.73 6.67 15.49
N ASP A 124 4.32 7.27 16.52
CA ASP A 124 3.92 7.14 17.92
C ASP A 124 2.93 8.25 18.28
N HIS A 125 1.70 7.88 18.65
CA HIS A 125 0.63 8.79 19.04
C HIS A 125 0.40 8.83 20.56
N GLY A 126 1.39 8.39 21.33
CA GLY A 126 1.31 8.33 22.79
C GLY A 126 0.73 7.01 23.27
N LYS A 127 -0.60 6.83 23.16
CA LYS A 127 -1.28 5.61 23.62
C LYS A 127 -1.04 4.41 22.69
N PHE A 128 -0.94 4.66 21.40
CA PHE A 128 -0.73 3.65 20.38
C PHE A 128 0.39 4.07 19.42
N VAL A 129 0.94 3.08 18.73
CA VAL A 129 1.78 3.26 17.55
C VAL A 129 1.01 2.80 16.32
N LEU A 130 1.17 3.56 15.23
CA LEU A 130 0.57 3.26 13.94
C LEU A 130 1.65 2.84 12.96
N PHE A 131 1.53 1.63 12.42
CA PHE A 131 2.35 1.14 11.33
C PHE A 131 1.61 1.35 10.01
N ASN A 132 2.19 2.13 9.12
CA ASN A 132 1.78 2.24 7.72
C ASN A 132 2.71 1.37 6.88
N VAL A 133 2.18 0.31 6.28
CA VAL A 133 2.99 -0.75 5.64
C VAL A 133 2.61 -1.01 4.18
N TYR A 134 3.61 -1.35 3.38
CA TYR A 134 3.46 -1.92 2.04
C TYR A 134 4.26 -3.23 1.94
N VAL A 135 3.62 -4.34 2.26
CA VAL A 135 4.24 -5.68 2.27
C VAL A 135 4.60 -6.08 0.84
N PRO A 136 5.77 -6.73 0.61
CA PRO A 136 6.12 -7.25 -0.70
C PRO A 136 5.04 -8.13 -1.34
N ALA A 137 4.68 -7.82 -2.58
CA ALA A 137 3.85 -8.68 -3.41
C ALA A 137 4.54 -10.03 -3.66
N SER A 138 3.75 -11.09 -3.81
CA SER A 138 4.28 -12.42 -4.16
C SER A 138 4.75 -12.49 -5.61
N SER A 139 4.26 -11.60 -6.47
CA SER A 139 4.74 -11.43 -7.85
C SER A 139 6.00 -10.57 -7.88
N GLY A 140 7.11 -11.12 -8.39
CA GLY A 140 8.34 -10.36 -8.65
C GLY A 140 9.30 -10.21 -7.46
N GLN A 141 9.00 -10.80 -6.29
CA GLN A 141 9.96 -10.99 -5.20
C GLN A 141 9.92 -12.44 -4.71
N PRO A 142 11.06 -13.02 -4.27
CA PRO A 142 11.07 -14.34 -3.65
C PRO A 142 10.19 -14.38 -2.40
N LEU A 143 9.52 -15.52 -2.18
CA LEU A 143 8.71 -15.73 -0.98
C LEU A 143 9.55 -15.59 0.31
N SER A 144 10.82 -16.00 0.29
CA SER A 144 11.75 -15.84 1.42
C SER A 144 11.84 -14.39 1.89
N TYR A 145 11.96 -13.45 0.95
CA TYR A 145 12.04 -12.02 1.23
C TYR A 145 10.73 -11.49 1.85
N LYS A 146 9.58 -11.90 1.32
CA LYS A 146 8.27 -11.54 1.87
C LYS A 146 8.12 -12.04 3.31
N MET A 147 8.48 -13.30 3.56
CA MET A 147 8.38 -13.89 4.90
C MET A 147 9.34 -13.24 5.89
N LYS A 148 10.56 -12.92 5.46
CA LYS A 148 11.53 -12.15 6.25
C LYS A 148 10.98 -10.77 6.65
N PHE A 149 10.36 -10.06 5.70
CA PHE A 149 9.72 -8.77 5.97
C PHE A 149 8.58 -8.90 6.99
N LEU A 150 7.67 -9.87 6.80
CA LEU A 150 6.55 -10.13 7.69
C LEU A 150 7.01 -10.50 9.11
N ASN A 151 8.04 -11.33 9.23
CA ASN A 151 8.61 -11.72 10.53
C ASN A 151 9.25 -10.50 11.25
N ALA A 152 9.99 -9.66 10.54
CA ALA A 152 10.54 -8.43 11.09
C ALA A 152 9.44 -7.46 11.56
N LEU A 153 8.37 -7.30 10.77
CA LEU A 153 7.21 -6.49 11.12
C LEU A 153 6.53 -7.00 12.40
N ARG A 154 6.26 -8.30 12.50
CA ARG A 154 5.64 -8.92 13.68
C ARG A 154 6.50 -8.73 14.94
N ARG A 155 7.81 -8.92 14.83
CA ARG A 155 8.75 -8.69 15.95
C ARG A 155 8.72 -7.25 16.43
N GLU A 156 8.71 -6.28 15.51
CA GLU A 156 8.67 -4.87 15.89
C GLU A 156 7.32 -4.50 16.52
N MET A 157 6.20 -4.98 15.99
CA MET A 157 4.89 -4.81 16.65
C MET A 157 4.90 -5.37 18.08
N GLN A 158 5.46 -6.57 18.28
CA GLN A 158 5.58 -7.15 19.62
C GLN A 158 6.51 -6.35 20.53
N ARG A 159 7.60 -5.81 20.00
CA ARG A 159 8.49 -4.94 20.77
C ARG A 159 7.76 -3.69 21.27
N GLN A 160 6.88 -3.11 20.46
CA GLN A 160 6.07 -1.95 20.86
C GLN A 160 5.07 -2.31 21.96
N ARG A 161 4.40 -3.46 21.87
CA ARG A 161 3.55 -3.98 22.95
C ARG A 161 4.32 -4.18 24.25
N ASN A 162 5.54 -4.71 24.18
CA ASN A 162 6.38 -4.93 25.35
C ASN A 162 6.79 -3.63 26.08
N VAL A 163 6.79 -2.48 25.38
CA VAL A 163 7.01 -1.15 26.00
C VAL A 163 5.70 -0.44 26.35
N GLY A 164 4.59 -1.18 26.39
CA GLY A 164 3.28 -0.69 26.82
C GLY A 164 2.51 0.11 25.77
N LYS A 165 2.89 -0.01 24.48
CA LYS A 165 2.17 0.63 23.38
C LYS A 165 1.17 -0.33 22.76
N GLU A 166 -0.04 0.16 22.53
CA GLU A 166 -0.98 -0.54 21.68
C GLU A 166 -0.59 -0.37 20.19
N VAL A 167 -0.91 -1.34 19.36
CA VAL A 167 -0.54 -1.37 17.95
C VAL A 167 -1.77 -1.23 17.05
N ILE A 168 -1.65 -0.35 16.06
CA ILE A 168 -2.50 -0.30 14.88
C ILE A 168 -1.63 -0.57 13.65
N LEU A 169 -2.00 -1.53 12.83
CA LEU A 169 -1.34 -1.82 11.55
C LEU A 169 -2.33 -1.53 10.41
N VAL A 170 -1.94 -0.62 9.52
CA VAL A 170 -2.71 -0.31 8.31
C VAL A 170 -1.84 -0.43 7.07
N GLY A 171 -2.43 -0.87 5.96
CA GLY A 171 -1.76 -0.86 4.67
C GLY A 171 -2.07 -2.07 3.80
N ASP A 172 -1.38 -2.10 2.65
CA ASP A 172 -1.41 -3.20 1.71
C ASP A 172 -0.52 -4.34 2.22
N LEU A 173 -1.15 -5.42 2.68
CA LEU A 173 -0.47 -6.61 3.15
C LEU A 173 -0.13 -7.58 2.01
N ASN A 174 -0.65 -7.37 0.81
CA ASN A 174 -0.51 -8.30 -0.32
C ASN A 174 -0.88 -9.75 0.07
N ILE A 175 -1.89 -9.92 0.93
CA ILE A 175 -2.38 -11.20 1.46
C ILE A 175 -3.91 -11.16 1.45
N SER A 176 -4.56 -12.15 0.83
CA SER A 176 -6.00 -12.39 1.02
C SER A 176 -6.19 -13.43 2.13
N HIS A 177 -6.80 -13.02 3.25
CA HIS A 177 -6.88 -13.86 4.45
C HIS A 177 -7.99 -14.92 4.34
N ALA A 178 -9.23 -14.43 4.27
CA ALA A 178 -10.44 -15.24 4.23
C ALA A 178 -10.83 -15.58 2.78
N LYS A 179 -11.69 -16.60 2.64
CA LYS A 179 -12.24 -17.00 1.34
C LYS A 179 -13.01 -15.87 0.65
N LEU A 180 -13.71 -15.03 1.43
CA LEU A 180 -14.43 -13.86 0.94
C LEU A 180 -13.51 -12.69 0.53
N ASP A 181 -12.21 -12.75 0.85
CA ASP A 181 -11.22 -11.73 0.47
C ASP A 181 -10.69 -11.93 -0.95
N LYS A 182 -11.21 -12.92 -1.68
CA LYS A 182 -10.78 -13.24 -3.05
C LYS A 182 -11.98 -13.62 -3.90
N PHE A 183 -12.02 -13.09 -5.13
CA PHE A 183 -13.00 -13.49 -6.12
C PHE A 183 -12.99 -15.01 -6.33
N TRP A 184 -14.17 -15.61 -6.48
CA TRP A 184 -14.33 -17.06 -6.39
C TRP A 184 -13.49 -17.81 -7.42
N SER A 185 -13.24 -17.23 -8.59
CA SER A 185 -12.45 -17.86 -9.65
C SER A 185 -10.97 -17.98 -9.30
N ASP A 186 -10.49 -17.20 -8.33
CA ASP A 186 -9.10 -17.21 -7.92
C ASP A 186 -8.87 -18.01 -6.64
N ARG A 187 -9.92 -18.58 -6.05
CA ARG A 187 -9.81 -19.47 -4.89
C ARG A 187 -9.15 -20.79 -5.32
N VAL A 188 -8.40 -21.38 -4.39
CA VAL A 188 -7.53 -22.53 -4.66
C VAL A 188 -8.20 -23.86 -4.33
N LEU A 189 -7.85 -24.89 -5.10
CA LEU A 189 -8.22 -26.28 -4.93
C LEU A 189 -6.97 -27.12 -4.73
N PHE A 190 -7.13 -28.18 -3.94
CA PHE A 190 -6.11 -29.18 -3.67
C PHE A 190 -6.49 -30.45 -4.43
N ILE A 191 -5.95 -30.62 -5.65
CA ILE A 191 -6.41 -31.69 -6.53
C ILE A 191 -6.12 -33.07 -5.95
N ASN A 192 -5.00 -33.22 -5.25
CA ASN A 192 -4.66 -34.45 -4.56
C ASN A 192 -5.72 -34.90 -3.53
N ASP A 193 -6.46 -33.98 -2.90
CA ASP A 193 -7.59 -34.36 -2.04
C ASP A 193 -8.74 -34.94 -2.84
N ILE A 194 -9.09 -34.30 -3.95
CA ILE A 194 -10.17 -34.75 -4.84
C ILE A 194 -9.87 -36.15 -5.38
N LEU A 195 -8.60 -36.40 -5.75
CA LEU A 195 -8.15 -37.72 -6.21
C LEU A 195 -8.26 -38.77 -5.10
N ARG A 196 -7.84 -38.43 -3.88
CA ARG A 196 -7.95 -39.33 -2.71
C ARG A 196 -9.41 -39.64 -2.36
N GLU A 197 -10.27 -38.62 -2.34
CA GLU A 197 -11.70 -38.80 -2.08
C GLU A 197 -12.37 -39.67 -3.14
N SER A 198 -12.05 -39.43 -4.43
CA SER A 198 -12.58 -40.26 -5.52
C SER A 198 -12.10 -41.71 -5.43
N ALA A 199 -10.85 -41.94 -5.00
CA ALA A 199 -10.30 -43.29 -4.82
C ALA A 199 -10.84 -44.02 -3.58
N ALA A 200 -11.25 -43.28 -2.53
CA ALA A 200 -11.76 -43.84 -1.27
C ALA A 200 -13.22 -44.37 -1.37
N GLY A 201 -13.86 -44.23 -2.54
CA GLY A 201 -15.26 -44.58 -2.79
C GLY A 201 -16.12 -43.33 -2.89
N GLU A 202 -16.86 -43.19 -3.99
CA GLU A 202 -17.74 -42.05 -4.24
C GLU A 202 -19.04 -42.21 -3.43
N PRO A 203 -19.30 -41.37 -2.39
CA PRO A 203 -20.61 -41.37 -1.75
C PRO A 203 -21.72 -40.99 -2.74
N ALA A 204 -22.99 -41.29 -2.40
CA ALA A 204 -24.12 -41.05 -3.30
C ALA A 204 -24.25 -39.59 -3.76
N ASP A 205 -23.80 -38.64 -2.93
CA ASP A 205 -23.80 -37.20 -3.18
C ASP A 205 -22.47 -36.67 -3.73
N PHE A 206 -21.54 -37.55 -4.15
CA PHE A 206 -20.23 -37.12 -4.64
C PHE A 206 -20.37 -36.19 -5.86
N PRO A 207 -19.89 -34.93 -5.75
CA PRO A 207 -20.13 -33.93 -6.78
C PRO A 207 -19.62 -34.36 -8.16
N LYS A 208 -20.46 -34.18 -9.19
CA LYS A 208 -20.11 -34.51 -10.58
C LYS A 208 -18.78 -33.89 -11.03
N TRP A 209 -18.53 -32.64 -10.64
CA TRP A 209 -17.30 -31.93 -11.00
C TRP A 209 -16.04 -32.56 -10.37
N LYS A 210 -16.13 -33.14 -9.17
CA LYS A 210 -15.01 -33.87 -8.54
C LYS A 210 -14.62 -35.11 -9.35
N ARG A 211 -15.62 -35.89 -9.79
CA ARG A 211 -15.40 -37.05 -10.68
C ARG A 211 -14.78 -36.64 -12.00
N GLN A 212 -15.30 -35.57 -12.60
CA GLN A 212 -14.77 -35.04 -13.85
C GLN A 212 -13.29 -34.66 -13.71
N ILE A 213 -12.91 -33.97 -12.62
CA ILE A 213 -11.50 -33.69 -12.31
C ILE A 213 -10.73 -35.00 -12.18
N ALA A 214 -11.17 -35.93 -11.34
CA ALA A 214 -10.45 -37.17 -11.08
C ALA A 214 -10.20 -38.01 -12.34
N CYS A 215 -11.20 -38.13 -13.22
CA CYS A 215 -11.06 -38.83 -14.50
C CYS A 215 -10.15 -38.08 -15.49
N ALA A 216 -10.21 -36.75 -15.53
CA ALA A 216 -9.45 -35.93 -16.47
C ALA A 216 -8.00 -35.68 -16.05
N TRP A 217 -7.71 -35.74 -14.75
CA TRP A 217 -6.42 -35.31 -14.19
C TRP A 217 -5.20 -36.03 -14.80
N PRO A 218 -5.19 -37.35 -15.00
CA PRO A 218 -4.05 -38.02 -15.63
C PRO A 218 -3.75 -37.52 -17.05
N LYS A 219 -4.78 -37.07 -17.79
CA LYS A 219 -4.59 -36.44 -19.11
C LYS A 219 -4.02 -35.03 -18.97
N ILE A 220 -4.57 -34.23 -18.07
CA ILE A 220 -4.11 -32.86 -17.79
C ILE A 220 -2.64 -32.87 -17.36
N GLN A 221 -2.26 -33.74 -16.43
CA GLN A 221 -0.90 -33.84 -15.92
C GLN A 221 0.10 -34.23 -17.02
N ARG A 222 -0.23 -35.20 -17.88
CA ARG A 222 0.59 -35.56 -19.05
C ARG A 222 0.78 -34.39 -20.02
N ALA A 223 -0.29 -33.63 -20.29
CA ALA A 223 -0.18 -32.45 -21.14
C ALA A 223 0.72 -31.36 -20.51
N LEU A 224 0.58 -31.11 -19.21
CA LEU A 224 1.40 -30.11 -18.49
C LEU A 224 2.88 -30.51 -18.36
N GLN A 225 3.26 -31.77 -18.57
CA GLN A 225 4.66 -32.19 -18.67
C GLN A 225 5.34 -31.67 -19.95
N THR A 226 4.56 -31.35 -20.98
CA THR A 226 5.07 -30.82 -22.26
C THR A 226 5.08 -29.28 -22.32
N ARG A 227 4.81 -28.62 -21.18
CA ARG A 227 4.61 -27.18 -21.09
C ARG A 227 5.86 -26.40 -21.50
N THR A 228 5.68 -25.42 -22.38
CA THR A 228 6.73 -24.49 -22.82
C THR A 228 6.17 -23.09 -22.96
N VAL A 229 6.91 -22.08 -22.51
CA VAL A 229 6.53 -20.68 -22.74
C VAL A 229 7.00 -20.26 -24.12
N VAL A 230 6.06 -19.76 -24.93
CA VAL A 230 6.34 -19.29 -26.29
C VAL A 230 6.16 -17.78 -26.39
N PRO A 231 7.11 -17.06 -27.01
CA PRO A 231 6.94 -15.65 -27.34
C PRO A 231 6.03 -15.49 -28.57
N THR A 232 5.26 -14.41 -28.59
CA THR A 232 4.38 -13.96 -29.66
C THR A 232 4.55 -12.46 -29.79
N LYS A 233 4.86 -11.97 -30.99
CA LYS A 233 5.02 -10.53 -31.22
C LYS A 233 3.66 -9.86 -31.38
N THR A 234 3.44 -8.76 -30.68
CA THR A 234 2.28 -7.88 -30.89
C THR A 234 2.75 -6.46 -31.13
N THR A 235 2.16 -5.81 -32.13
CA THR A 235 2.44 -4.42 -32.46
C THR A 235 1.33 -3.54 -31.90
N ASN A 236 1.70 -2.54 -31.10
CA ASN A 236 0.77 -1.53 -30.65
C ASN A 236 0.42 -0.62 -31.83
N SER A 237 -0.86 -0.56 -32.19
CA SER A 237 -1.36 0.20 -33.34
C SER A 237 -1.18 1.71 -33.22
N GLN A 238 -1.05 2.25 -32.00
CA GLN A 238 -0.94 3.69 -31.74
C GLN A 238 0.47 4.24 -31.89
N ASN A 239 1.49 3.45 -31.56
CA ASN A 239 2.89 3.89 -31.59
C ASN A 239 3.81 3.01 -32.47
N ASN A 240 3.21 2.02 -33.14
CA ASN A 240 3.86 1.04 -34.02
C ASN A 240 5.04 0.27 -33.37
N LYS A 241 5.10 0.22 -32.04
CA LYS A 241 6.13 -0.54 -31.32
C LYS A 241 5.70 -1.99 -31.17
N THR A 242 6.61 -2.90 -31.48
CA THR A 242 6.43 -4.33 -31.26
C THR A 242 6.93 -4.72 -29.87
N TYR A 243 6.12 -5.51 -29.18
CA TYR A 243 6.43 -6.06 -27.87
C TYR A 243 6.31 -7.57 -27.93
N ASP A 244 7.20 -8.26 -27.21
CA ASP A 244 7.04 -9.68 -26.97
C ASP A 244 5.94 -9.87 -25.92
N LYS A 245 5.00 -10.74 -26.26
CA LYS A 245 4.03 -11.32 -25.36
C LYS A 245 4.28 -12.81 -25.24
N TYR A 246 3.90 -13.40 -24.12
CA TYR A 246 4.20 -14.78 -23.81
C TYR A 246 2.92 -15.54 -23.55
N ARG A 247 2.92 -16.83 -23.92
CA ARG A 247 1.79 -17.71 -23.66
C ARG A 247 2.31 -19.11 -23.37
N MET A 248 1.54 -19.88 -22.62
CA MET A 248 1.90 -21.27 -22.34
C MET A 248 1.43 -22.17 -23.49
N LYS A 249 2.32 -23.02 -24.00
CA LYS A 249 2.06 -24.04 -25.01
C LYS A 249 2.19 -25.42 -24.38
N VAL A 250 1.24 -26.31 -24.66
CA VAL A 250 1.26 -27.73 -24.28
C VAL A 250 0.88 -28.60 -25.49
N ASP A 251 1.29 -29.86 -25.46
CA ASP A 251 0.85 -30.92 -26.38
C ASP A 251 -0.27 -31.75 -25.74
N VAL A 252 -1.32 -31.99 -26.53
CA VAL A 252 -2.43 -32.88 -26.17
C VAL A 252 -2.66 -33.83 -27.32
N ASP A 253 -2.25 -35.08 -27.15
CA ASP A 253 -2.42 -36.15 -28.15
C ASP A 253 -1.88 -35.75 -29.54
N GLY A 254 -0.70 -35.09 -29.58
CA GLY A 254 -0.06 -34.60 -30.81
C GLY A 254 -0.60 -33.28 -31.35
N ARG A 255 -1.51 -32.62 -30.63
CA ARG A 255 -2.05 -31.30 -30.98
C ARG A 255 -1.49 -30.23 -30.06
N THR A 256 -1.01 -29.14 -30.65
CA THR A 256 -0.60 -27.95 -29.90
C THR A 256 -1.82 -27.21 -29.34
N VAL A 257 -1.85 -27.01 -28.03
CA VAL A 257 -2.86 -26.23 -27.30
C VAL A 257 -2.17 -25.08 -26.55
N TYR A 258 -2.81 -23.91 -26.56
CA TYR A 258 -2.29 -22.73 -25.86
C TYR A 258 -3.14 -22.38 -24.64
N LEU A 259 -2.49 -22.20 -23.49
CA LEU A 259 -3.09 -21.87 -22.20
C LEU A 259 -2.79 -20.41 -21.82
N GLY A 260 -3.71 -19.77 -21.11
CA GLY A 260 -3.63 -18.38 -20.65
C GLY A 260 -3.84 -17.36 -21.75
N SER A 261 -3.78 -16.09 -21.34
CA SER A 261 -3.73 -14.90 -22.19
C SER A 261 -2.30 -14.62 -22.69
N HIS A 262 -2.16 -13.58 -23.51
CA HIS A 262 -0.87 -13.03 -23.93
C HIS A 262 -0.28 -12.14 -22.83
N GLU A 263 0.67 -12.69 -22.08
CA GLU A 263 1.28 -12.06 -20.91
C GLU A 263 2.51 -11.22 -21.29
N SER A 264 2.79 -10.17 -20.51
CA SER A 264 4.00 -9.36 -20.73
C SER A 264 5.27 -9.93 -20.09
N ASP A 265 5.13 -10.89 -19.16
CA ASP A 265 6.24 -11.50 -18.44
C ASP A 265 6.17 -13.02 -18.59
N PRO A 266 7.20 -13.68 -19.16
CA PRO A 266 7.19 -15.14 -19.34
C PRO A 266 7.10 -15.89 -18.01
N ARG A 267 7.66 -15.34 -16.93
CA ARG A 267 7.64 -15.98 -15.60
C ARG A 267 6.23 -16.10 -15.04
N TYR A 268 5.33 -15.19 -15.41
CA TYR A 268 3.93 -15.28 -15.01
C TYR A 268 3.24 -16.49 -15.66
N CYS A 269 3.55 -16.76 -16.94
CA CYS A 269 3.07 -17.97 -17.62
C CYS A 269 3.59 -19.24 -16.93
N GLU A 270 4.88 -19.29 -16.59
CA GLU A 270 5.48 -20.44 -15.89
C GLU A 270 4.82 -20.65 -14.53
N TYR A 271 4.76 -19.59 -13.72
CA TYR A 271 4.17 -19.64 -12.38
C TYR A 271 2.72 -20.13 -12.39
N ARG A 272 1.88 -19.63 -13.30
CA ARG A 272 0.44 -19.97 -13.37
C ARG A 272 0.16 -21.46 -13.62
N TYR A 273 1.05 -22.15 -14.32
CA TYR A 273 0.91 -23.57 -14.68
C TYR A 273 1.99 -24.46 -14.04
N ASN A 274 2.75 -23.92 -13.09
CA ASN A 274 3.65 -24.72 -12.28
C ASN A 274 2.86 -25.34 -11.12
N LEU A 275 2.68 -26.66 -11.17
CA LEU A 275 1.93 -27.42 -10.17
C LEU A 275 2.86 -28.25 -9.27
N ASP A 276 4.16 -28.04 -9.38
CA ASP A 276 5.15 -28.70 -8.55
C ASP A 276 5.11 -28.11 -7.13
N SER A 277 5.44 -28.92 -6.11
CA SER A 277 5.53 -28.42 -4.74
C SER A 277 6.57 -27.30 -4.63
N MET A 278 6.29 -26.26 -3.85
CA MET A 278 7.19 -25.15 -3.61
C MET A 278 7.65 -25.09 -2.16
N SER A 279 8.91 -24.72 -1.97
CA SER A 279 9.50 -24.40 -0.67
C SER A 279 10.34 -23.12 -0.77
N TYR A 280 10.62 -22.50 0.37
CA TYR A 280 11.57 -21.39 0.44
C TYR A 280 12.57 -21.60 1.58
N VAL A 281 13.77 -21.07 1.43
CA VAL A 281 14.76 -21.04 2.51
C VAL A 281 14.48 -19.84 3.40
N CYS A 282 14.30 -20.07 4.69
CA CYS A 282 14.18 -19.02 5.69
C CYS A 282 15.54 -18.31 5.83
N GLU A 283 15.64 -17.06 5.37
CA GLU A 283 16.89 -16.29 5.46
C GLU A 283 17.37 -15.98 6.90
N GLU A 284 16.60 -16.34 7.91
CA GLU A 284 16.94 -16.14 9.32
C GLU A 284 17.40 -17.43 10.02
N THR A 285 16.93 -18.59 9.59
CA THR A 285 17.23 -19.90 10.21
C THR A 285 17.94 -20.88 9.26
N ASP A 286 18.07 -20.53 7.98
CA ASP A 286 18.53 -21.39 6.89
C ASP A 286 17.71 -22.68 6.70
N GLU A 287 16.55 -22.79 7.35
CA GLU A 287 15.64 -23.92 7.21
C GLU A 287 14.84 -23.85 5.91
N VAL A 288 14.63 -25.01 5.28
CA VAL A 288 13.74 -25.16 4.12
C VAL A 288 12.31 -25.30 4.62
N ILE A 289 11.47 -24.31 4.33
CA ILE A 289 10.07 -24.27 4.76
C ILE A 289 9.15 -24.58 3.56
N PRO A 290 8.26 -25.58 3.68
CA PRO A 290 7.23 -25.84 2.68
C PRO A 290 6.32 -24.61 2.49
N ALA A 291 6.11 -24.22 1.23
CA ALA A 291 5.30 -23.05 0.87
C ALA A 291 3.96 -23.43 0.26
N GLU A 292 4.00 -24.37 -0.69
CA GLU A 292 2.84 -24.83 -1.43
C GLU A 292 3.04 -26.30 -1.76
N GLU A 293 2.00 -27.09 -1.58
CA GLU A 293 2.01 -28.50 -1.98
C GLU A 293 1.81 -28.63 -3.49
N GLU A 294 2.08 -29.81 -4.04
CA GLU A 294 1.85 -30.08 -5.46
C GLU A 294 0.35 -30.05 -5.80
N ASN A 295 0.05 -29.80 -7.08
CA ASN A 295 -1.29 -29.84 -7.65
C ASN A 295 -2.30 -28.89 -6.97
N VAL A 296 -1.82 -27.75 -6.50
CA VAL A 296 -2.65 -26.63 -6.05
C VAL A 296 -3.00 -25.75 -7.25
N VAL A 297 -4.29 -25.53 -7.51
CA VAL A 297 -4.76 -24.77 -8.68
C VAL A 297 -5.91 -23.86 -8.32
N CYS A 298 -5.99 -22.67 -8.90
CA CYS A 298 -7.18 -21.84 -8.75
C CYS A 298 -8.32 -22.28 -9.67
N VAL A 299 -9.57 -21.94 -9.31
CA VAL A 299 -10.80 -22.31 -10.06
C VAL A 299 -10.70 -21.94 -11.54
N SER A 300 -10.21 -20.74 -11.87
CA SER A 300 -10.07 -20.28 -13.26
C SER A 300 -9.05 -21.12 -14.04
N THR A 301 -7.92 -21.46 -13.41
CA THR A 301 -6.91 -22.33 -14.03
C THR A 301 -7.46 -23.74 -14.24
N ILE A 302 -8.08 -24.37 -13.24
CA ILE A 302 -8.62 -25.73 -13.43
C ILE A 302 -9.75 -25.75 -14.45
N SER A 303 -10.64 -24.75 -14.47
CA SER A 303 -11.71 -24.61 -15.47
C SER A 303 -11.12 -24.52 -16.89
N GLU A 304 -10.06 -23.73 -17.08
CA GLU A 304 -9.35 -23.66 -18.37
C GLU A 304 -8.71 -24.99 -18.76
N LEU A 305 -8.03 -25.68 -17.82
CA LEU A 305 -7.38 -26.97 -18.08
C LEU A 305 -8.42 -28.04 -18.44
N MET A 306 -9.55 -28.09 -17.74
CA MET A 306 -10.66 -29.01 -18.03
C MET A 306 -11.23 -28.75 -19.43
N GLY A 307 -11.48 -27.49 -19.78
CA GLY A 307 -12.02 -27.12 -21.09
C GLY A 307 -11.05 -27.43 -22.23
N LYS A 308 -9.80 -26.98 -22.12
CA LYS A 308 -8.83 -27.05 -23.23
C LYS A 308 -8.13 -28.39 -23.38
N LEU A 309 -7.91 -29.12 -22.29
CA LEU A 309 -7.13 -30.36 -22.29
C LEU A 309 -8.00 -31.61 -22.17
N ALA A 310 -9.14 -31.51 -21.48
CA ALA A 310 -10.07 -32.63 -21.29
C ALA A 310 -11.38 -32.50 -22.10
N GLY A 311 -11.66 -31.34 -22.70
CA GLY A 311 -12.90 -31.11 -23.46
C GLY A 311 -14.14 -30.98 -22.58
N ILE A 312 -13.98 -30.66 -21.29
CA ILE A 312 -15.08 -30.53 -20.32
C ILE A 312 -15.22 -29.06 -19.94
N THR A 313 -16.33 -28.45 -20.34
CA THR A 313 -16.64 -27.05 -20.00
C THR A 313 -17.61 -27.00 -18.82
N TRP A 314 -17.36 -26.08 -17.89
CA TRP A 314 -18.25 -25.79 -16.77
C TRP A 314 -18.93 -24.44 -16.94
N ASP A 315 -20.22 -24.38 -16.62
CA ASP A 315 -20.93 -23.12 -16.47
C ASP A 315 -20.48 -22.38 -15.19
N GLU A 316 -20.88 -21.12 -15.05
CA GLU A 316 -20.52 -20.31 -13.89
C GLU A 316 -21.03 -20.92 -12.58
N ALA A 317 -22.25 -21.48 -12.57
CA ALA A 317 -22.83 -22.11 -11.40
C ALA A 317 -21.95 -23.25 -10.87
N THR A 318 -21.47 -24.13 -11.76
CA THR A 318 -20.53 -25.20 -11.41
C THR A 318 -19.21 -24.62 -10.92
N GLN A 319 -18.64 -23.63 -11.61
CA GLN A 319 -17.37 -23.04 -11.20
C GLN A 319 -17.45 -22.35 -9.83
N ARG A 320 -18.58 -21.71 -9.50
CA ARG A 320 -18.85 -21.17 -8.16
C ARG A 320 -18.89 -22.28 -7.12
N GLN A 321 -19.62 -23.38 -7.37
CA GLN A 321 -19.64 -24.53 -6.46
C GLN A 321 -18.22 -25.09 -6.20
N VAL A 322 -17.39 -25.16 -7.24
CA VAL A 322 -15.98 -25.56 -7.14
C VAL A 322 -15.21 -24.59 -6.23
N GLY A 323 -15.36 -23.28 -6.41
CA GLY A 323 -14.73 -22.26 -5.57
C GLY A 323 -15.23 -22.23 -4.13
N GLU A 324 -16.46 -22.69 -3.87
CA GLU A 324 -17.00 -22.85 -2.53
C GLU A 324 -16.33 -23.98 -1.74
N CYS A 325 -15.81 -25.01 -2.42
CA CYS A 325 -15.14 -26.15 -1.79
C CYS A 325 -13.64 -25.94 -1.49
N SER A 326 -13.13 -24.72 -1.70
CA SER A 326 -11.71 -24.39 -1.46
C SER A 326 -11.28 -24.71 -0.02
N GLY A 327 -10.19 -25.46 0.11
CA GLY A 327 -9.74 -26.04 1.38
C GLY A 327 -9.39 -24.99 2.42
N ALA A 328 -10.31 -24.73 3.36
CA ALA A 328 -10.16 -23.70 4.38
C ALA A 328 -8.99 -23.95 5.36
N SER A 329 -8.54 -25.20 5.49
CA SER A 329 -7.56 -25.60 6.52
C SER A 329 -6.10 -25.42 6.13
N ARG A 330 -5.76 -25.26 4.84
CA ARG A 330 -4.37 -25.14 4.38
C ARG A 330 -4.10 -23.74 3.86
N MET A 331 -3.04 -23.13 4.38
CA MET A 331 -2.73 -21.72 4.16
C MET A 331 -1.29 -21.58 3.68
N ALA A 332 -1.07 -20.77 2.65
CA ALA A 332 0.27 -20.37 2.25
C ALA A 332 0.98 -19.62 3.40
N PRO A 333 2.32 -19.62 3.50
CA PRO A 333 3.06 -19.02 4.61
C PRO A 333 2.67 -17.57 4.98
N PRO A 334 2.41 -16.65 4.02
CA PRO A 334 1.93 -15.31 4.36
C PRO A 334 0.54 -15.29 5.01
N ARG A 335 -0.36 -16.19 4.60
CA ARG A 335 -1.68 -16.36 5.22
C ARG A 335 -1.57 -16.95 6.62
N ILE A 336 -0.66 -17.91 6.83
CA ILE A 336 -0.33 -18.42 8.18
C ILE A 336 0.15 -17.28 9.08
N TRP A 337 1.07 -16.45 8.59
CA TRP A 337 1.56 -15.29 9.35
C TRP A 337 0.41 -14.36 9.78
N LEU A 338 -0.49 -14.00 8.85
CA LEU A 338 -1.62 -13.12 9.17
C LEU A 338 -2.59 -13.78 10.16
N ASN A 339 -2.83 -15.09 10.02
CA ASN A 339 -3.64 -15.83 10.97
C ASN A 339 -3.01 -15.81 12.38
N ARG A 340 -1.68 -15.95 12.50
CA ARG A 340 -0.98 -15.82 13.79
C ARG A 340 -1.10 -14.42 14.38
N VAL A 341 -0.98 -13.37 13.56
CA VAL A 341 -1.17 -11.99 14.04
C VAL A 341 -2.57 -11.77 14.60
N ILE A 342 -3.60 -12.34 13.96
CA ILE A 342 -4.98 -12.21 14.43
C ILE A 342 -5.23 -13.08 15.67
N GLN A 343 -4.82 -14.34 15.63
CA GLN A 343 -5.18 -15.34 16.65
C GLN A 343 -4.23 -15.37 17.85
N GLU A 344 -2.91 -15.39 17.60
CA GLU A 344 -1.89 -15.50 18.65
C GLU A 344 -1.54 -14.12 19.22
N ASP A 345 -1.37 -13.10 18.39
CA ASP A 345 -0.98 -11.75 18.84
C ASP A 345 -2.18 -10.90 19.29
N SER A 346 -3.40 -11.46 19.28
CA SER A 346 -4.64 -10.79 19.70
C SER A 346 -4.94 -9.48 18.96
N MET A 347 -4.66 -9.43 17.65
CA MET A 347 -5.13 -8.35 16.79
C MET A 347 -6.49 -8.67 16.16
N VAL A 348 -7.24 -7.63 15.82
CA VAL A 348 -8.58 -7.72 15.21
C VAL A 348 -8.53 -7.08 13.84
N ASP A 349 -8.95 -7.82 12.81
CA ASP A 349 -9.29 -7.25 11.49
C ASP A 349 -10.60 -6.48 11.62
N ALA A 350 -10.51 -5.14 11.71
CA ALA A 350 -11.66 -4.32 12.03
C ALA A 350 -12.77 -4.42 10.97
N MET A 351 -12.43 -4.55 9.69
CA MET A 351 -13.41 -4.74 8.63
C MET A 351 -14.16 -6.07 8.84
N ARG A 352 -13.43 -7.18 8.99
CA ARG A 352 -14.06 -8.49 9.08
C ARG A 352 -14.82 -8.68 10.40
N GLN A 353 -14.39 -8.03 11.47
CA GLN A 353 -15.09 -8.04 12.77
C GLN A 353 -16.42 -7.27 12.71
N LEU A 354 -16.48 -6.15 11.98
CA LEU A 354 -17.69 -5.33 11.86
C LEU A 354 -18.65 -5.81 10.77
N TYR A 355 -18.12 -6.46 9.73
CA TYR A 355 -18.88 -6.93 8.56
C TYR A 355 -18.50 -8.39 8.20
N PRO A 356 -18.78 -9.35 9.09
CA PRO A 356 -18.32 -10.73 8.92
C PRO A 356 -18.85 -11.39 7.64
N SER A 357 -20.11 -11.11 7.28
CA SER A 357 -20.80 -11.68 6.12
C SER A 357 -20.64 -10.86 4.83
N ALA A 358 -19.97 -9.71 4.86
CA ALA A 358 -19.84 -8.88 3.67
C ALA A 358 -18.98 -9.58 2.60
N ALA A 359 -19.63 -9.92 1.48
CA ALA A 359 -19.07 -10.59 0.32
C ALA A 359 -18.71 -9.57 -0.78
N GLY A 360 -17.78 -9.94 -1.67
CA GLY A 360 -17.39 -9.08 -2.79
C GLY A 360 -16.69 -7.77 -2.43
N ARG A 361 -16.34 -7.55 -1.15
CA ARG A 361 -15.71 -6.33 -0.63
C ARG A 361 -14.20 -6.35 -0.85
N TYR A 362 -13.80 -6.15 -2.10
CA TYR A 362 -12.40 -6.10 -2.50
C TYR A 362 -11.81 -4.69 -2.37
N THR A 363 -10.49 -4.61 -2.28
CA THR A 363 -9.76 -3.34 -2.20
C THR A 363 -8.84 -3.10 -3.38
N CYS A 364 -8.54 -4.13 -4.18
CA CYS A 364 -7.64 -4.07 -5.34
C CYS A 364 -8.20 -4.88 -6.52
N TRP A 365 -8.07 -4.33 -7.73
CA TRP A 365 -8.47 -4.98 -8.99
C TRP A 365 -7.42 -4.80 -10.09
N ASN A 366 -7.28 -5.78 -10.96
CA ASN A 366 -6.39 -5.67 -12.11
C ASN A 366 -6.90 -4.61 -13.10
N GLN A 367 -6.22 -3.47 -13.16
CA GLN A 367 -6.59 -2.34 -14.02
C GLN A 367 -6.34 -2.63 -15.52
N ASN A 368 -5.29 -3.39 -15.86
CA ASN A 368 -4.97 -3.73 -17.26
C ASN A 368 -6.07 -4.52 -17.96
N THR A 369 -6.86 -5.28 -17.18
CA THR A 369 -8.00 -6.06 -17.68
C THR A 369 -9.34 -5.53 -17.19
N ASN A 370 -9.38 -4.29 -16.67
CA ASN A 370 -10.60 -3.60 -16.26
C ASN A 370 -11.47 -4.43 -15.29
N ARG A 371 -10.85 -5.16 -14.36
CA ARG A 371 -11.57 -6.14 -13.52
C ARG A 371 -12.49 -5.54 -12.47
N ARG A 372 -12.31 -4.27 -12.13
CA ARG A 372 -13.18 -3.54 -11.19
C ARG A 372 -14.64 -3.47 -11.66
N TYR A 373 -14.88 -3.40 -12.97
CA TYR A 373 -16.24 -3.28 -13.52
C TYR A 373 -17.05 -4.58 -13.43
N CYS A 374 -16.37 -5.73 -13.35
CA CYS A 374 -16.99 -7.03 -13.06
C CYS A 374 -16.83 -7.41 -11.57
N ASN A 375 -16.30 -6.51 -10.75
CA ASN A 375 -15.91 -6.73 -9.36
C ASN A 375 -15.05 -7.99 -9.13
N GLU A 376 -14.16 -8.33 -10.06
CA GLU A 376 -13.23 -9.46 -9.95
C GLU A 376 -11.94 -8.99 -9.26
N GLY A 377 -11.89 -9.06 -7.93
CA GLY A 377 -10.79 -8.48 -7.17
C GLY A 377 -10.34 -9.30 -5.96
N ALA A 378 -9.50 -8.66 -5.15
CA ALA A 378 -9.05 -9.18 -3.87
C ALA A 378 -9.06 -8.08 -2.80
N ARG A 379 -9.31 -8.46 -1.55
CA ARG A 379 -9.08 -7.62 -0.37
C ARG A 379 -7.68 -7.92 0.16
N ILE A 380 -6.79 -6.95 0.00
CA ILE A 380 -5.38 -7.05 0.42
C ILE A 380 -4.93 -5.89 1.30
N ASP A 381 -5.78 -4.87 1.46
CA ASP A 381 -5.56 -3.73 2.33
C ASP A 381 -6.32 -3.94 3.65
N TYR A 382 -5.64 -3.76 4.79
CA TYR A 382 -6.19 -4.09 6.12
C TYR A 382 -6.07 -2.96 7.13
N THR A 383 -7.00 -2.94 8.07
CA THR A 383 -6.92 -2.22 9.34
C THR A 383 -6.91 -3.24 10.47
N LEU A 384 -5.73 -3.62 10.95
CA LEU A 384 -5.58 -4.50 12.11
C LEU A 384 -5.33 -3.65 13.35
N VAL A 385 -6.07 -3.91 14.42
CA VAL A 385 -5.92 -3.19 15.70
C VAL A 385 -5.72 -4.17 16.83
N ASP A 386 -4.92 -3.84 17.83
CA ASP A 386 -4.89 -4.63 19.06
C ASP A 386 -6.30 -4.71 19.68
N LYS A 387 -6.67 -5.90 20.18
CA LYS A 387 -8.01 -6.18 20.71
C LYS A 387 -8.42 -5.22 21.84
N SER A 388 -7.47 -4.77 22.64
CA SER A 388 -7.58 -3.72 23.67
C SER A 388 -8.06 -2.37 23.12
N LEU A 389 -7.65 -2.01 21.90
CA LEU A 389 -8.08 -0.79 21.20
C LEU A 389 -9.41 -0.96 20.46
N PHE A 390 -9.81 -2.19 20.12
CA PHE A 390 -11.00 -2.44 19.31
C PHE A 390 -12.28 -1.88 19.92
N LYS A 391 -12.38 -1.77 21.26
CA LYS A 391 -13.53 -1.15 21.95
C LYS A 391 -13.76 0.33 21.58
N TYR A 392 -12.75 1.02 21.08
CA TYR A 392 -12.85 2.40 20.59
C TYR A 392 -13.19 2.49 19.11
N VAL A 393 -13.18 1.36 18.39
CA VAL A 393 -13.51 1.32 16.95
C VAL A 393 -15.01 1.50 16.79
N LYS A 394 -15.39 2.47 15.97
CA LYS A 394 -16.78 2.76 15.61
C LYS A 394 -17.06 2.24 14.21
N ARG A 395 -18.22 1.61 14.03
CA ARG A 395 -18.66 1.17 12.71
C ARG A 395 -18.91 2.35 11.78
N GLY A 396 -19.55 3.41 12.27
CA GLY A 396 -20.17 4.47 11.48
C GLY A 396 -21.70 4.32 11.51
N ASN A 397 -22.41 4.97 10.59
CA ASN A 397 -23.87 4.89 10.45
C ASN A 397 -24.31 3.70 9.56
N ALA A 398 -25.61 3.60 9.23
CA ALA A 398 -26.15 2.52 8.40
C ALA A 398 -25.53 2.45 6.98
N GLU A 399 -24.92 3.54 6.49
CA GLU A 399 -24.32 3.64 5.15
C GLU A 399 -22.84 3.24 5.11
N SER A 400 -22.31 2.62 6.17
CA SER A 400 -20.86 2.33 6.28
C SER A 400 -20.31 1.32 5.26
N LEU A 401 -21.16 0.68 4.44
CA LEU A 401 -20.76 -0.10 3.26
C LEU A 401 -21.06 0.62 1.92
N ARG A 402 -21.45 1.89 2.00
CA ARG A 402 -21.70 2.84 0.90
C ARG A 402 -22.75 2.41 -0.11
N VAL A 403 -23.82 1.75 0.35
CA VAL A 403 -24.87 1.22 -0.53
C VAL A 403 -25.76 2.34 -1.08
N HIS A 404 -26.04 2.30 -2.38
CA HIS A 404 -26.93 3.25 -3.03
C HIS A 404 -28.38 3.07 -2.54
N PRO A 405 -29.20 4.13 -2.38
CA PRO A 405 -30.59 4.01 -1.93
C PRO A 405 -31.47 3.12 -2.83
N THR A 406 -31.12 3.00 -4.11
CA THR A 406 -31.78 2.11 -5.08
C THR A 406 -31.00 0.80 -5.33
N GLY A 407 -30.04 0.49 -4.46
CA GLY A 407 -29.22 -0.72 -4.55
C GLY A 407 -29.92 -1.95 -3.97
N PRO A 408 -29.26 -3.10 -3.95
CA PRO A 408 -29.78 -4.32 -3.33
C PRO A 408 -30.12 -4.14 -1.85
N ASP A 409 -31.16 -4.83 -1.38
CA ASP A 409 -31.65 -4.74 0.01
C ASP A 409 -30.62 -5.21 1.04
N ASP A 410 -29.80 -6.22 0.70
CA ASP A 410 -28.73 -6.69 1.58
C ASP A 410 -27.42 -5.94 1.31
N PRO A 411 -26.98 -5.06 2.22
CA PRO A 411 -25.74 -4.33 2.05
C PRO A 411 -24.49 -5.23 2.10
N ASN A 412 -24.60 -6.48 2.55
CA ASN A 412 -23.48 -7.42 2.62
C ASN A 412 -23.32 -8.28 1.35
N SER A 413 -24.22 -8.17 0.38
CA SER A 413 -24.23 -9.05 -0.80
C SER A 413 -23.11 -8.72 -1.80
N GLU A 414 -22.78 -9.68 -2.67
CA GLU A 414 -21.82 -9.46 -3.76
C GLU A 414 -22.33 -8.42 -4.76
N GLU A 415 -23.64 -8.37 -4.99
CA GLU A 415 -24.31 -7.41 -5.86
C GLU A 415 -24.18 -5.99 -5.30
N ALA A 416 -24.42 -5.81 -3.99
CA ALA A 416 -24.24 -4.52 -3.34
C ALA A 416 -22.79 -4.05 -3.45
N ALA A 417 -21.83 -4.96 -3.27
CA ALA A 417 -20.41 -4.67 -3.45
C ALA A 417 -20.05 -4.27 -4.88
N ALA A 418 -20.61 -4.95 -5.89
CA ALA A 418 -20.39 -4.64 -7.30
C ALA A 418 -20.98 -3.29 -7.71
N CYS A 419 -22.19 -2.96 -7.22
CA CYS A 419 -22.80 -1.65 -7.42
C CYS A 419 -21.88 -0.54 -6.91
N VAL A 420 -21.41 -0.62 -5.66
CA VAL A 420 -20.61 0.48 -5.08
C VAL A 420 -19.20 0.55 -5.67
N ALA A 421 -18.63 -0.58 -6.11
CA ALA A 421 -17.32 -0.62 -6.76
C ALA A 421 -17.28 0.24 -8.03
N THR A 422 -18.43 0.43 -8.68
CA THR A 422 -18.59 1.19 -9.93
C THR A 422 -19.46 2.45 -9.77
N ALA A 423 -19.76 2.88 -8.53
CA ALA A 423 -20.70 3.97 -8.27
C ALA A 423 -22.05 3.78 -9.00
N ASN A 424 -22.60 2.57 -8.88
CA ASN A 424 -23.83 2.10 -9.53
C ASN A 424 -23.81 2.26 -11.06
N GLY A 425 -22.69 1.87 -11.68
CA GLY A 425 -22.47 2.04 -13.13
C GLY A 425 -22.09 3.46 -13.56
N GLY A 426 -21.93 4.41 -12.62
CA GLY A 426 -21.43 5.75 -12.89
C GLY A 426 -20.00 5.76 -13.43
N PHE A 427 -19.16 4.81 -12.98
CA PHE A 427 -17.87 4.54 -13.61
C PHE A 427 -18.04 3.52 -14.73
N GLN A 428 -17.70 3.92 -15.96
CA GLN A 428 -17.81 3.07 -17.14
C GLN A 428 -16.43 2.63 -17.66
N ALA A 429 -16.35 1.36 -18.06
CA ALA A 429 -15.17 0.84 -18.74
C ALA A 429 -15.03 1.50 -20.11
N VAL A 430 -13.81 1.90 -20.48
CA VAL A 430 -13.53 2.23 -21.88
C VAL A 430 -13.49 0.99 -22.73
N SER A 431 -14.10 1.07 -23.92
CA SER A 431 -13.89 0.10 -24.97
C SER A 431 -12.39 0.04 -25.32
N PHE A 432 -11.83 -1.16 -25.47
CA PHE A 432 -10.43 -1.41 -25.80
C PHE A 432 -9.91 -0.69 -27.08
N GLN A 433 -10.79 -0.08 -27.88
CA GLN A 433 -10.45 0.65 -29.12
C GLN A 433 -10.20 2.16 -28.93
N GLY A 434 -10.38 2.72 -27.73
CA GLY A 434 -10.12 4.13 -27.45
C GLY A 434 -9.48 4.31 -26.09
N GLY A 435 -8.17 4.57 -26.05
CA GLY A 435 -7.43 4.81 -24.82
C GLY A 435 -7.87 6.11 -24.15
N GLY A 436 -8.65 5.99 -23.10
CA GLY A 436 -9.12 7.06 -22.21
C GLY A 436 -9.85 6.43 -21.03
N ILE A 437 -10.30 7.18 -20.04
CA ILE A 437 -11.40 6.75 -19.16
C ILE A 437 -12.54 7.69 -19.51
N VAL A 438 -13.78 7.22 -19.60
CA VAL A 438 -14.93 8.12 -19.77
C VAL A 438 -14.90 9.08 -18.57
N GLU A 439 -14.81 10.39 -18.83
CA GLU A 439 -14.84 11.36 -17.74
C GLU A 439 -16.15 11.22 -16.98
N ALA A 440 -16.06 10.83 -15.72
CA ALA A 440 -17.21 10.73 -14.83
C ALA A 440 -17.68 12.13 -14.43
N SER A 441 -18.98 12.30 -14.21
CA SER A 441 -19.52 13.55 -13.67
C SER A 441 -18.99 13.79 -12.25
N GLN A 442 -19.03 15.05 -11.81
CA GLN A 442 -18.60 15.40 -10.45
C GLN A 442 -19.42 14.65 -9.38
N ASP A 443 -20.72 14.44 -9.61
CA ASP A 443 -21.59 13.69 -8.70
C ASP A 443 -21.14 12.23 -8.54
N VAL A 444 -20.73 11.58 -9.64
CA VAL A 444 -20.18 10.22 -9.61
C VAL A 444 -18.84 10.20 -8.87
N LEU A 445 -17.96 11.17 -9.12
CA LEU A 445 -16.69 11.30 -8.40
C LEU A 445 -16.89 11.53 -6.91
N ASP A 446 -17.93 12.28 -6.54
CA ASP A 446 -18.22 12.65 -5.16
C ASP A 446 -18.89 11.53 -4.34
N THR A 447 -19.32 10.42 -4.97
CA THR A 447 -19.85 9.22 -4.27
C THR A 447 -18.88 8.59 -3.27
N GLN A 448 -17.58 8.90 -3.39
CA GLN A 448 -16.56 8.47 -2.42
C GLN A 448 -16.69 9.17 -1.06
N PHE A 449 -17.33 10.34 -0.99
CA PHE A 449 -17.44 11.15 0.21
C PHE A 449 -18.73 10.85 1.00
N GLY A 450 -18.74 11.26 2.26
CA GLY A 450 -19.88 11.17 3.17
C GLY A 450 -19.39 10.83 4.57
N GLU A 451 -20.28 10.41 5.47
CA GLU A 451 -19.95 10.29 6.88
C GLU A 451 -18.72 9.37 7.17
N PRO A 452 -17.83 9.77 8.09
CA PRO A 452 -16.75 8.94 8.57
C PRO A 452 -17.26 7.59 9.11
N HIS A 453 -16.59 6.50 8.74
CA HIS A 453 -16.94 5.14 9.15
C HIS A 453 -15.70 4.24 9.10
N THR A 454 -15.78 3.05 9.70
CA THR A 454 -14.79 1.98 9.52
C THR A 454 -15.24 1.08 8.38
N GLY A 455 -14.39 0.89 7.36
CA GLY A 455 -14.76 0.11 6.18
C GLY A 455 -13.98 0.48 4.92
N LEU A 456 -14.69 0.50 3.80
CA LEU A 456 -14.13 0.70 2.46
C LEU A 456 -14.58 2.06 1.92
N VAL A 457 -13.64 2.83 1.37
CA VAL A 457 -13.87 4.12 0.72
C VAL A 457 -13.57 3.99 -0.76
N TYR A 458 -14.63 3.84 -1.57
CA TYR A 458 -14.53 3.58 -3.01
C TYR A 458 -14.08 4.82 -3.78
N THR A 459 -12.77 5.04 -3.84
CA THR A 459 -12.16 6.11 -4.64
C THR A 459 -12.33 5.84 -6.15
N PRO A 460 -12.27 6.88 -6.99
CA PRO A 460 -12.41 6.73 -8.44
C PRO A 460 -11.41 5.71 -9.04
N PRO A 461 -11.84 4.82 -9.97
CA PRO A 461 -10.95 3.86 -10.64
C PRO A 461 -9.78 4.50 -11.40
N THR A 462 -9.91 5.78 -11.74
CA THR A 462 -8.85 6.56 -12.37
C THR A 462 -7.70 6.84 -11.41
N PHE A 463 -7.91 6.86 -10.09
CA PHE A 463 -6.88 7.27 -9.13
C PHE A 463 -5.88 6.16 -8.86
N SER A 464 -6.36 4.94 -8.67
CA SER A 464 -5.55 3.74 -8.42
C SER A 464 -6.37 2.48 -8.72
N ASP A 465 -5.67 1.39 -8.98
CA ASP A 465 -6.17 0.02 -8.93
C ASP A 465 -6.64 -0.42 -7.53
N HIS A 466 -6.25 0.32 -6.49
CA HIS A 466 -6.76 0.19 -5.13
C HIS A 466 -7.78 1.27 -4.78
N ILE A 467 -8.68 0.92 -3.87
CA ILE A 467 -9.50 1.89 -3.12
C ILE A 467 -8.89 2.12 -1.74
N ALA A 468 -9.38 3.15 -1.04
CA ALA A 468 -8.99 3.39 0.34
C ALA A 468 -9.80 2.51 1.33
N ILE A 469 -9.22 2.28 2.50
CA ILE A 469 -9.90 1.70 3.67
C ILE A 469 -9.83 2.70 4.82
N SER A 470 -10.75 2.61 5.77
CA SER A 470 -10.83 3.54 6.89
C SER A 470 -11.03 2.83 8.23
N LEU A 471 -10.49 3.44 9.29
CA LEU A 471 -10.67 3.06 10.68
C LEU A 471 -11.14 4.28 11.47
N LEU A 472 -12.39 4.27 11.91
CA LEU A 472 -12.96 5.30 12.75
C LEU A 472 -12.80 4.92 14.23
N LEU A 473 -12.14 5.78 14.98
CA LEU A 473 -11.89 5.62 16.41
C LEU A 473 -12.58 6.73 17.21
N ASP A 474 -13.00 6.40 18.43
CA ASP A 474 -13.40 7.39 19.42
C ASP A 474 -12.23 8.32 19.77
N ASP A 475 -12.51 9.60 20.02
CA ASP A 475 -11.51 10.58 20.39
C ASP A 475 -10.88 10.28 21.76
N GLU A 476 -11.51 9.45 22.60
CA GLU A 476 -10.92 8.92 23.83
C GLU A 476 -9.63 8.10 23.60
N CYS A 477 -9.34 7.67 22.37
CA CYS A 477 -8.08 7.02 22.05
C CYS A 477 -6.90 8.00 21.95
N LEU A 478 -7.18 9.30 21.78
CA LEU A 478 -6.18 10.35 21.69
C LEU A 478 -5.63 10.67 23.07
N ALA A 479 -4.29 10.69 23.19
CA ALA A 479 -3.66 11.20 24.38
C ALA A 479 -3.70 12.75 24.33
N PRO A 480 -4.27 13.43 25.34
CA PRO A 480 -4.22 14.88 25.39
C PRO A 480 -2.76 15.35 25.43
N SER A 481 -2.45 16.39 24.63
CA SER A 481 -1.17 17.11 24.67
C SER A 481 0.08 16.34 24.18
N VAL A 482 -0.06 15.39 23.24
CA VAL A 482 1.11 14.81 22.57
C VAL A 482 1.77 15.82 21.63
N VAL A 483 3.00 16.23 21.97
CA VAL A 483 3.81 17.15 21.18
C VAL A 483 4.90 16.39 20.43
N LEU A 484 5.09 16.75 19.16
CA LEU A 484 6.14 16.20 18.31
C LEU A 484 7.52 16.59 18.82
N ASP A 485 8.33 15.60 19.14
CA ASP A 485 9.75 15.79 19.42
C ASP A 485 10.50 16.07 18.11
N LYS A 486 10.62 17.35 17.78
CA LYS A 486 11.36 17.81 16.59
C LYS A 486 12.87 17.59 16.71
N SER A 487 13.38 17.32 17.91
CA SER A 487 14.79 17.06 18.15
C SER A 487 15.18 15.60 17.94
N ASP A 488 14.21 14.68 18.04
CA ASP A 488 14.40 13.25 17.81
C ASP A 488 14.99 12.96 16.42
N PRO A 489 16.18 12.32 16.34
CA PRO A 489 16.83 12.01 15.06
C PRO A 489 15.99 11.12 14.14
N LEU A 490 15.24 10.16 14.69
CA LEU A 490 14.39 9.26 13.89
C LEU A 490 13.23 10.02 13.25
N THR A 491 12.60 10.91 14.00
CA THR A 491 11.55 11.81 13.51
C THR A 491 12.10 12.72 12.41
N ARG A 492 13.26 13.34 12.62
CA ARG A 492 13.89 14.21 11.61
C ARG A 492 14.21 13.46 10.31
N THR A 493 14.71 12.24 10.39
CA THR A 493 15.00 11.42 9.20
C THR A 493 13.72 11.00 8.46
N SER A 494 12.61 10.87 9.19
CA SER A 494 11.26 10.64 8.67
C SER A 494 10.61 11.90 8.08
N GLN A 495 11.15 13.10 8.31
CA GLN A 495 10.68 14.36 7.71
C GLN A 495 11.73 14.98 6.77
N PRO A 496 12.10 14.30 5.66
CA PRO A 496 13.17 14.76 4.76
C PRO A 496 12.98 16.20 4.25
N HIS A 497 11.73 16.60 4.02
CA HIS A 497 11.37 17.93 3.52
C HIS A 497 11.69 19.06 4.51
N LYS A 498 11.73 18.77 5.83
CA LYS A 498 12.11 19.77 6.86
C LYS A 498 13.61 19.90 7.08
N SER A 499 14.38 18.90 6.64
CA SER A 499 15.82 18.85 6.84
C SER A 499 16.62 19.64 5.79
N GLN A 500 15.98 20.07 4.69
CA GLN A 500 16.65 20.85 3.66
C GLN A 500 16.91 22.28 4.14
N LYS A 501 18.19 22.65 4.17
CA LYS A 501 18.66 23.99 4.49
C LYS A 501 18.10 24.99 3.49
N THR A 502 17.36 25.99 3.97
CA THR A 502 16.99 27.16 3.15
C THR A 502 18.27 27.92 2.75
N ILE A 503 18.29 28.56 1.58
CA ILE A 503 19.43 29.42 1.15
C ILE A 503 19.80 30.43 2.24
N ALA A 504 18.82 30.92 3.01
CA ALA A 504 19.05 31.82 4.15
C ALA A 504 19.99 31.23 5.23
N SER A 505 19.96 29.92 5.46
CA SER A 505 20.85 29.26 6.43
C SER A 505 22.32 29.22 5.99
N PHE A 506 22.60 29.30 4.68
CA PHE A 506 23.98 29.44 4.16
C PHE A 506 24.56 30.83 4.44
N PHE A 507 23.73 31.89 4.40
CA PHE A 507 24.16 33.26 4.69
C PHE A 507 24.20 33.57 6.19
N ALA A 508 23.40 32.87 7.01
CA ALA A 508 23.43 32.99 8.46
C ALA A 508 24.72 32.41 9.09
N SER A 509 25.31 31.36 8.51
CA SER A 509 26.59 30.82 8.99
C SER A 509 27.82 31.65 8.60
N ALA A 510 27.71 32.51 7.58
CA ALA A 510 28.79 33.37 7.14
C ALA A 510 29.01 34.58 8.07
N SER A 511 28.01 34.92 8.89
CA SER A 511 28.07 36.06 9.83
C SER A 511 28.58 35.68 11.23
N SER A 512 28.80 34.39 11.52
CA SER A 512 29.30 33.91 12.81
C SER A 512 30.81 33.57 12.83
N THR A 513 31.53 33.75 11.72
CA THR A 513 32.94 33.32 11.59
C THR A 513 33.94 34.47 11.80
N SER A 514 33.63 35.42 12.68
CA SER A 514 34.56 36.50 13.02
C SER A 514 34.47 36.95 14.48
N ILE A 515 34.42 36.01 15.44
CA ILE A 515 34.97 36.16 16.79
C ILE A 515 35.27 34.75 17.31
N LYS A 516 36.53 34.33 17.26
CA LYS A 516 37.16 33.39 18.21
C LYS A 516 38.66 33.43 17.97
N GLU A 517 39.31 34.28 18.75
CA GLU A 517 40.76 34.37 18.84
C GLU A 517 41.38 33.06 19.30
N LYS A 518 42.59 32.85 18.76
CA LYS A 518 43.58 31.86 19.12
C LYS A 518 43.85 31.85 20.63
N ILE A 519 43.70 30.67 21.24
CA ILE A 519 44.54 30.27 22.37
C ILE A 519 45.10 28.89 22.00
N SER A 520 46.36 28.87 21.57
CA SER A 520 47.18 27.67 21.44
C SER A 520 48.36 27.75 22.39
N SER A 521 48.53 26.68 23.15
CA SER A 521 49.59 26.37 24.09
C SER A 521 51.00 26.40 23.49
N SER A 522 51.94 27.05 24.18
CA SER A 522 53.34 26.62 24.23
C SER A 522 54.00 27.20 25.48
N GLY A 523 54.51 26.34 26.36
CA GLY A 523 55.24 26.74 27.55
C GLY A 523 56.67 27.14 27.24
N SER A 524 57.16 28.19 27.88
CA SER A 524 58.57 28.33 28.28
C SER A 524 58.75 29.43 29.34
N ARG A 525 59.40 29.01 30.42
CA ARG A 525 60.17 29.69 31.47
C ARG A 525 60.34 31.24 31.48
N PHE A 526 60.22 31.74 32.72
CA PHE A 526 61.05 32.74 33.45
C PHE A 526 60.69 34.24 33.49
N ARG A 527 60.61 34.70 34.76
CA ARG A 527 60.96 36.01 35.42
C ARG A 527 59.95 37.18 35.44
N VAL A 528 59.46 37.39 36.67
CA VAL A 528 59.27 38.60 37.51
C VAL A 528 59.48 39.98 36.85
N GLY A 529 58.50 40.87 37.03
CA GLY A 529 58.63 42.33 36.94
C GLY A 529 57.28 43.07 36.92
N GLU A 530 56.85 43.63 38.05
CA GLU A 530 55.92 44.77 38.14
C GLU A 530 56.66 46.09 37.77
N PRO A 531 56.03 47.29 37.75
CA PRO A 531 54.78 47.73 37.11
C PRO A 531 54.98 49.10 36.38
N ALA A 532 54.03 49.61 35.58
CA ALA A 532 53.97 51.07 35.32
C ALA A 532 52.63 51.57 34.76
N LYS A 533 52.20 52.69 35.35
CA LYS A 533 51.06 53.58 35.08
C LYS A 533 51.12 54.26 33.70
N LYS A 534 49.94 54.60 33.13
CA LYS A 534 49.45 55.99 32.96
C LYS A 534 48.17 56.07 32.08
N GLU A 535 47.17 56.79 32.61
CA GLU A 535 46.46 57.96 32.02
C GLU A 535 46.48 58.11 30.48
N SER A 536 45.47 58.58 29.76
CA SER A 536 44.26 59.36 30.02
C SER A 536 43.55 59.56 28.66
N GLY A 537 42.31 60.04 28.62
CA GLY A 537 41.80 60.72 27.41
C GLY A 537 40.35 60.45 27.05
N ILE A 538 39.44 61.09 27.77
CA ILE A 538 38.03 61.29 27.37
C ILE A 538 37.97 62.29 26.21
N LYS A 539 37.10 62.06 25.22
CA LYS A 539 36.25 63.10 24.61
C LYS A 539 35.08 62.50 23.81
N ARG A 540 33.88 62.68 24.36
CA ARG A 540 32.59 62.63 23.65
C ARG A 540 32.38 63.95 22.91
N PHE A 541 31.80 63.92 21.72
CA PHE A 541 30.88 64.95 21.22
C PHE A 541 29.79 64.29 20.37
N PHE A 542 28.65 64.97 20.30
CA PHE A 542 27.28 64.47 20.18
C PHE A 542 26.56 65.42 19.19
N VAL A 543 25.45 64.98 18.58
CA VAL A 543 24.35 65.80 17.96
C VAL A 543 24.71 66.38 16.57
N GLN A 544 23.92 66.37 15.48
CA GLN A 544 22.63 65.79 15.03
C GLN A 544 22.45 66.14 13.50
N PRO A 545 21.31 65.83 12.83
CA PRO A 545 21.22 65.60 11.38
C PRO A 545 20.73 66.81 10.58
N SER A 546 20.79 66.72 9.25
CA SER A 546 19.89 67.49 8.38
C SER A 546 19.59 66.78 7.06
N SER A 547 18.36 67.00 6.65
CA SER A 547 17.61 66.53 5.49
C SER A 547 18.06 67.11 4.15
N SER A 548 17.81 66.39 3.06
CA SER A 548 16.80 66.75 2.03
C SER A 548 17.18 66.37 0.58
N ASN A 549 16.18 65.81 -0.11
CA ASN A 549 15.78 66.06 -1.50
C ASN A 549 16.71 65.72 -2.70
N SER A 550 16.25 64.70 -3.44
CA SER A 550 15.53 64.85 -4.74
C SER A 550 16.18 64.31 -6.02
N LYS A 551 15.26 63.81 -6.89
CA LYS A 551 15.29 63.60 -8.36
C LYS A 551 16.10 62.41 -8.90
N LYS A 552 15.42 61.40 -9.46
CA LYS A 552 14.91 61.30 -10.86
C LYS A 552 16.03 61.31 -11.91
N GLY A 553 16.17 60.21 -12.66
CA GLY A 553 16.89 60.19 -13.93
C GLY A 553 17.02 58.79 -14.52
N LYS A 554 16.25 58.53 -15.57
CA LYS A 554 16.24 57.32 -16.41
C LYS A 554 17.58 57.09 -17.12
N ARG A 555 17.95 55.82 -17.34
CA ARG A 555 17.97 55.17 -18.66
C ARG A 555 18.00 53.66 -18.48
#